data_AF-A0A2G9HG75-F1
#
_entry.id   AF-A0A2G9HG75-F1
#
_cell.length_a   1.000
_cell.length_b   1.000
_cell.length_c   1.000
_cell.angle_alpha   90.00
_cell.angle_beta   90.00
_cell.angle_gamma   90.00
#
_symmetry.space_group_name_H-M   'P 1'
#
loop_
_entity.id
_entity.type
_entity.pdbx_description
1 polymer ?
#
loop_
_entity_poly.entity_id
_entity_poly.type
_entity_poly.pdbx_seq_one_letter_code
_entity_poly.pdbx_strand_id
1 'polypeptide(L)'
;MMSPNQIPDNRGPSHPANFRQTPLQVIHIIGNLMRIWSVYSMYRYLSQTGASVVLFIFSCLVPSSILFLLLQKPSKGRALSNTQVVPSVINGGITALYFILWGKGLKSCGPLRAILAEYSGAVLGVLSAVLYGRRGSVWKKVGGLFAMLASFYFLSEGWAMATQSPFYILSELS
;
A
#
# COMPACT_ATOMS: atom_id res chain seq x y z
N MET A 1 -39.76 40.61 -29.54
CA MET A 1 -39.61 39.47 -30.46
C MET A 1 -38.22 39.52 -31.04
N MET A 2 -37.38 38.54 -30.69
CA MET A 2 -36.06 38.35 -31.30
C MET A 2 -35.84 36.84 -31.38
N SER A 3 -35.64 36.36 -32.61
CA SER A 3 -35.54 34.94 -32.97
C SER A 3 -34.16 34.38 -32.57
N PRO A 4 -34.06 33.21 -31.92
CA PRO A 4 -32.78 32.58 -31.64
C PRO A 4 -32.27 31.83 -32.87
N ASN A 5 -31.11 32.22 -33.39
CA ASN A 5 -30.38 31.43 -34.38
C ASN A 5 -29.89 30.13 -33.73
N GLN A 6 -30.54 29.02 -34.08
CA GLN A 6 -30.09 27.67 -33.80
C GLN A 6 -28.91 27.34 -34.71
N ILE A 7 -27.71 27.23 -34.14
CA ILE A 7 -26.58 26.58 -34.80
C ILE A 7 -26.78 25.07 -34.64
N PRO A 8 -26.91 24.29 -35.72
CA PRO A 8 -27.23 22.86 -35.63
C PRO A 8 -26.04 22.08 -35.06
N ASP A 9 -26.34 21.23 -34.09
CA ASP A 9 -25.48 20.19 -33.53
C ASP A 9 -24.95 19.27 -34.64
N ASN A 10 -23.75 19.53 -35.13
CA ASN A 10 -23.01 18.56 -35.92
C ASN A 10 -22.36 17.55 -34.96
N ARG A 11 -23.18 16.66 -34.39
CA ARG A 11 -22.72 15.45 -33.69
C ARG A 11 -22.15 14.48 -34.72
N GLY A 12 -20.87 14.65 -35.06
CA GLY A 12 -20.08 13.59 -35.66
C GLY A 12 -19.92 12.42 -34.68
N PRO A 13 -20.22 11.16 -35.07
CA PRO A 13 -19.95 10.00 -34.23
C PRO A 13 -18.50 9.57 -34.45
N SER A 14 -17.55 10.12 -33.68
CA SER A 14 -16.14 9.72 -33.83
C SER A 14 -15.23 10.15 -32.67
N HIS A 15 -15.19 9.36 -31.60
CA HIS A 15 -13.94 8.73 -31.14
C HIS A 15 -14.19 7.73 -29.98
N PRO A 16 -13.54 6.56 -29.98
CA PRO A 16 -13.84 5.47 -29.06
C PRO A 16 -13.13 5.70 -27.72
N ALA A 17 -13.89 6.01 -26.67
CA ALA A 17 -13.37 6.01 -25.30
C ALA A 17 -12.74 4.64 -24.90
N ASN A 18 -13.15 3.56 -25.58
CA ASN A 18 -12.68 2.21 -25.35
C ASN A 18 -11.18 1.99 -25.66
N PHE A 19 -10.56 2.73 -26.60
CA PHE A 19 -9.18 2.46 -27.02
C PHE A 19 -8.11 3.00 -26.05
N ARG A 20 -8.45 3.98 -25.21
CA ARG A 20 -7.57 4.49 -24.14
C ARG A 20 -7.72 3.72 -22.82
N GLN A 21 -8.82 2.99 -22.64
CA GLN A 21 -9.07 2.20 -21.43
C GLN A 21 -8.36 0.84 -21.47
N THR A 22 -8.27 0.19 -22.64
CA THR A 22 -7.59 -1.10 -22.81
C THR A 22 -6.12 -1.11 -22.40
N PRO A 23 -5.24 -0.16 -22.78
CA PRO A 23 -3.84 -0.20 -22.36
C PRO A 23 -3.68 0.02 -20.85
N LEU A 24 -4.49 0.89 -20.23
CA LEU A 24 -4.46 1.11 -18.78
C LEU A 24 -4.95 -0.12 -18.00
N GLN A 25 -5.98 -0.82 -18.51
CA GLN A 25 -6.44 -2.08 -17.94
C GLN A 25 -5.39 -3.17 -18.02
N VAL A 26 -4.69 -3.29 -19.16
CA VAL A 26 -3.60 -4.26 -19.34
C VAL A 26 -2.47 -3.98 -18.35
N ILE A 27 -2.04 -2.73 -18.20
CA ILE A 27 -1.01 -2.34 -17.21
C ILE A 27 -1.48 -2.67 -15.79
N HIS A 28 -2.74 -2.40 -15.46
CA HIS A 28 -3.30 -2.71 -14.15
C HIS A 28 -3.29 -4.22 -13.85
N ILE A 29 -3.74 -5.04 -14.79
CA ILE A 29 -3.76 -6.51 -14.64
C ILE A 29 -2.34 -7.05 -14.49
N ILE A 30 -1.42 -6.64 -15.36
CA ILE A 30 -0.01 -7.06 -15.29
C ILE A 30 0.61 -6.63 -13.95
N GLY A 31 0.31 -5.40 -13.49
CA GLY A 31 0.77 -4.90 -12.21
C GLY A 31 0.28 -5.75 -11.03
N ASN A 32 -1.00 -6.14 -11.03
CA ASN A 32 -1.54 -7.02 -9.99
C ASN A 32 -0.92 -8.42 -10.03
N LEU A 33 -0.70 -8.99 -11.22
CA LEU A 33 -0.05 -10.30 -11.36
C LEU A 33 1.40 -10.24 -10.87
N MET A 34 2.17 -9.23 -11.28
CA MET A 34 3.54 -8.99 -10.81
C MET A 34 3.59 -8.79 -9.30
N ARG A 35 2.62 -8.09 -8.72
CA ARG A 35 2.52 -7.91 -7.27
C ARG A 35 2.31 -9.25 -6.56
N ILE A 36 1.33 -10.05 -6.99
CA ILE A 36 1.08 -11.37 -6.40
C ILE A 36 2.33 -12.24 -6.52
N TRP A 37 2.93 -12.30 -7.71
CA TRP A 37 4.17 -13.06 -7.95
C TRP A 37 5.30 -12.62 -7.01
N SER A 38 5.54 -11.32 -6.88
CA SER A 38 6.57 -10.76 -6.02
C SER A 38 6.37 -11.14 -4.54
N VAL A 39 5.13 -11.04 -4.04
CA VAL A 39 4.79 -11.41 -2.65
C VAL A 39 5.05 -12.89 -2.40
N TYR A 40 4.61 -13.77 -3.30
CA TYR A 40 4.84 -15.21 -3.18
C TYR A 40 6.33 -15.56 -3.30
N SER A 41 7.06 -14.92 -4.21
CA SER A 41 8.50 -15.11 -4.36
C SER A 41 9.27 -14.65 -3.12
N MET A 42 8.91 -13.51 -2.54
CA MET A 42 9.48 -13.01 -1.30
C MET A 42 9.21 -13.98 -0.14
N TYR A 43 7.96 -14.45 0.02
CA TYR A 43 7.61 -15.43 1.04
C TYR A 43 8.44 -16.71 0.91
N ARG A 44 8.54 -17.25 -0.31
CA ARG A 44 9.32 -18.47 -0.57
C ARG A 44 10.80 -18.26 -0.26
N TYR A 45 11.39 -17.16 -0.73
CA TYR A 45 12.79 -16.84 -0.49
C TYR A 45 13.08 -16.71 1.02
N LEU A 46 12.29 -15.92 1.74
CA LEU A 46 12.46 -15.69 3.19
C LEU A 46 12.24 -16.95 4.03
N SER A 47 11.31 -17.82 3.60
CA SER A 47 11.01 -19.07 4.29
C SER A 47 12.08 -20.13 4.04
N GLN A 48 12.59 -20.25 2.81
CA GLN A 48 13.60 -21.26 2.45
C GLN A 48 15.01 -20.91 2.94
N THR A 49 15.40 -19.64 2.84
CA THR A 49 16.76 -19.21 3.23
C THR A 49 16.85 -18.81 4.69
N GLY A 50 15.72 -18.61 5.38
CA GLY A 50 15.69 -18.07 6.72
C GLY A 50 16.17 -16.63 6.83
N ALA A 51 16.41 -15.94 5.70
CA ALA A 51 16.97 -14.59 5.66
C ALA A 51 16.18 -13.59 6.52
N SER A 52 16.89 -12.56 7.00
CA SER A 52 16.27 -11.51 7.80
C SER A 52 15.43 -10.60 6.91
N VAL A 53 14.17 -10.39 7.32
CA VAL A 53 13.20 -9.54 6.62
C VAL A 53 13.74 -8.12 6.47
N VAL A 54 14.41 -7.60 7.51
CA VAL A 54 14.97 -6.25 7.53
C VAL A 54 16.08 -6.09 6.48
N LEU A 55 17.04 -7.03 6.40
CA LEU A 55 18.10 -6.95 5.40
C LEU A 55 17.56 -7.10 3.99
N PHE A 56 16.58 -7.99 3.78
CA PHE A 56 15.93 -8.15 2.49
C PHE A 56 15.23 -6.86 2.03
N ILE A 57 14.45 -6.22 2.92
CA ILE A 57 13.77 -4.95 2.58
C ILE A 57 14.81 -3.85 2.31
N PHE A 58 15.86 -3.77 3.12
CA PHE A 58 16.93 -2.78 2.93
C PHE A 58 17.65 -2.98 1.58
N SER A 59 17.96 -4.22 1.22
CA SER A 59 18.59 -4.55 -0.06
C SER A 59 17.67 -4.32 -1.27
N CYS A 60 16.36 -4.29 -1.08
CA CYS A 60 15.42 -3.85 -2.12
C CYS A 60 15.32 -2.32 -2.20
N LEU A 61 15.23 -1.63 -1.06
CA LEU A 61 14.95 -0.19 -1.00
C LEU A 61 16.15 0.67 -1.40
N VAL A 62 17.37 0.29 -1.02
CA VAL A 62 18.58 1.09 -1.31
C VAL A 62 18.90 1.12 -2.81
N PRO A 63 18.96 -0.01 -3.55
CA PRO A 63 19.18 0.03 -4.99
C PRO A 63 18.03 0.72 -5.72
N SER A 64 16.79 0.55 -5.25
CA SER A 64 15.62 1.22 -5.82
C SER A 64 15.72 2.74 -5.65
N SER A 65 16.12 3.24 -4.47
CA SER A 65 16.27 4.68 -4.25
C SER A 65 17.39 5.26 -5.10
N ILE A 66 18.51 4.56 -5.27
CA ILE A 66 19.58 4.94 -6.19
C ILE A 66 19.05 5.01 -7.63
N LEU A 67 18.33 3.99 -8.09
CA LEU A 67 17.75 3.97 -9.44
C LEU A 67 16.78 5.15 -9.65
N PHE A 68 15.90 5.43 -8.67
CA PHE A 68 15.00 6.59 -8.74
C PHE A 68 15.77 7.91 -8.77
N LEU A 69 16.86 8.05 -8.02
CA LEU A 69 17.73 9.23 -8.07
C LEU A 69 18.45 9.38 -9.41
N LEU A 70 18.85 8.27 -10.04
CA LEU A 70 19.46 8.29 -11.37
C LEU A 70 18.44 8.66 -12.45
N LEU A 71 17.24 8.09 -12.40
CA LEU A 71 16.14 8.39 -13.34
C LEU A 71 15.63 9.83 -13.22
N GLN A 72 15.88 10.52 -12.09
CA GLN A 72 15.56 11.94 -11.95
C GLN A 72 16.42 12.85 -12.85
N LYS A 73 17.50 12.38 -13.49
CA LYS A 73 18.20 13.17 -14.53
C LYS A 73 17.54 12.93 -15.91
N PRO A 74 17.01 13.93 -16.63
CA PRO A 74 17.36 15.37 -16.60
C PRO A 74 16.37 16.28 -15.83
N SER A 75 15.27 15.74 -15.30
CA SER A 75 14.27 16.50 -14.58
C SER A 75 14.70 16.77 -13.13
N LYS A 76 15.43 17.88 -12.91
CA LYS A 76 15.65 18.41 -11.56
C LYS A 76 14.28 18.73 -10.96
N GLY A 77 13.70 17.74 -10.27
CA GLY A 77 12.42 17.90 -9.60
C GLY A 77 12.46 19.09 -8.64
N ARG A 78 11.30 19.47 -8.12
CA ARG A 78 11.19 20.57 -7.16
C ARG A 78 11.96 20.22 -5.88
N ALA A 79 12.90 21.08 -5.49
CA ALA A 79 13.57 20.94 -4.19
C ALA A 79 12.52 20.95 -3.07
N LEU A 80 12.65 20.05 -2.10
CA LEU A 80 11.79 20.06 -0.91
C LEU A 80 12.08 21.33 -0.10
N SER A 81 11.03 22.04 0.28
CA SER A 81 11.14 23.10 1.29
C SER A 81 11.63 22.50 2.61
N ASN A 82 12.41 23.24 3.40
CA ASN A 82 12.81 22.84 4.75
C ASN A 82 11.61 22.45 5.63
N THR A 83 10.44 23.05 5.38
CA THR A 83 9.19 22.71 6.07
C THR A 83 8.60 21.35 5.68
N GLN A 84 8.99 20.79 4.52
CA GLN A 84 8.51 19.51 4.01
C GLN A 84 9.49 18.36 4.29
N VAL A 85 10.74 18.66 4.63
CA VAL A 85 11.74 17.62 4.95
C VAL A 85 11.32 16.81 6.17
N VAL A 86 10.95 17.48 7.27
CA VAL A 86 10.54 16.82 8.51
C VAL A 86 9.35 15.86 8.31
N PRO A 87 8.20 16.27 7.75
CA PRO A 87 7.10 15.34 7.51
C PRO A 87 7.44 14.24 6.50
N SER A 88 8.32 14.51 5.52
CA SER A 88 8.79 13.49 4.58
C SER A 88 9.63 12.41 5.26
N VAL A 89 10.54 12.80 6.17
CA VAL A 89 11.35 11.86 6.95
C VAL A 89 10.47 11.02 7.87
N ILE A 90 9.49 11.64 8.55
CA ILE A 90 8.51 10.94 9.38
C ILE A 90 7.72 9.93 8.53
N ASN A 91 7.20 10.33 7.38
CA ASN A 91 6.46 9.45 6.49
C ASN A 91 7.33 8.29 5.96
N GLY A 92 8.59 8.56 5.65
CA GLY A 92 9.58 7.54 5.29
C GLY A 92 9.80 6.53 6.41
N GLY A 93 9.95 7.00 7.65
CA GLY A 93 10.08 6.14 8.84
C GLY A 93 8.86 5.26 9.08
N ILE A 94 7.65 5.83 8.97
CA ILE A 94 6.39 5.10 9.08
C ILE A 94 6.29 4.03 7.98
N THR A 95 6.66 4.37 6.75
CA THR A 95 6.63 3.46 5.60
C THR A 95 7.63 2.30 5.79
N ALA A 96 8.83 2.60 6.29
CA ALA A 96 9.83 1.56 6.59
C ALA A 96 9.33 0.61 7.68
N LEU A 97 8.75 1.15 8.76
CA LEU A 97 8.14 0.36 9.82
C LEU A 97 7.03 -0.53 9.27
N TYR A 98 6.11 0.03 8.49
CA TYR A 98 5.05 -0.72 7.80
C TYR A 98 5.62 -1.91 7.00
N PHE A 99 6.64 -1.67 6.16
CA PHE A 99 7.23 -2.75 5.36
C PHE A 99 7.87 -3.85 6.22
N ILE A 100 8.53 -3.48 7.31
CA ILE A 100 9.14 -4.46 8.22
C ILE A 100 8.07 -5.34 8.89
N LEU A 101 7.01 -4.73 9.44
CA LEU A 101 5.94 -5.50 10.09
C LEU A 101 5.18 -6.34 9.06
N TRP A 102 4.87 -5.78 7.90
CA TRP A 102 4.22 -6.50 6.80
C TRP A 102 5.08 -7.67 6.32
N GLY A 103 6.39 -7.48 6.14
CA GLY A 103 7.31 -8.52 5.69
C GLY A 103 7.51 -9.62 6.74
N LYS A 104 7.52 -9.28 8.03
CA LYS A 104 7.49 -10.27 9.12
C LYS A 104 6.16 -11.03 9.12
N GLY A 105 5.03 -10.33 8.98
CA GLY A 105 3.70 -10.94 8.88
C GLY A 105 3.55 -11.84 7.66
N LEU A 106 4.17 -11.49 6.53
CA LEU A 106 4.27 -12.33 5.34
C LEU A 106 5.01 -13.62 5.65
N LYS A 107 6.18 -13.54 6.30
CA LYS A 107 6.98 -14.71 6.69
C LYS A 107 6.24 -15.60 7.68
N SER A 108 5.57 -15.02 8.67
CA SER A 108 4.87 -15.76 9.73
C SER A 108 3.54 -16.37 9.24
N CYS A 109 2.68 -15.58 8.61
CA CYS A 109 1.29 -15.96 8.31
C CYS A 109 1.05 -16.40 6.85
N GLY A 110 2.04 -16.25 5.98
CA GLY A 110 1.96 -16.57 4.56
C GLY A 110 1.36 -15.45 3.68
N PRO A 111 1.47 -15.60 2.34
CA PRO A 111 1.19 -14.55 1.36
C PRO A 111 -0.28 -14.14 1.31
N LEU A 112 -1.20 -15.10 1.41
CA LEU A 112 -2.64 -14.84 1.34
C LEU A 112 -3.12 -13.93 2.49
N ARG A 113 -2.68 -14.22 3.72
CA ARG A 113 -3.08 -13.45 4.91
C ARG A 113 -2.45 -12.06 4.93
N ALA A 114 -1.20 -11.94 4.47
CA ALA A 114 -0.54 -10.64 4.33
C ALA A 114 -1.23 -9.74 3.31
N ILE A 115 -1.67 -10.30 2.17
CA ILE A 115 -2.42 -9.56 1.15
C ILE A 115 -3.79 -9.12 1.69
N LEU A 116 -4.53 -10.02 2.36
CA LEU A 116 -5.82 -9.68 2.98
C LEU A 116 -5.69 -8.60 4.05
N ALA A 117 -4.64 -8.65 4.87
CA ALA A 117 -4.36 -7.64 5.88
C ALA A 117 -4.05 -6.26 5.28
N GLU A 118 -3.43 -6.21 4.11
CA GLU A 118 -3.22 -4.96 3.39
C GLU A 118 -4.54 -4.35 2.91
N TYR A 119 -5.42 -5.16 2.33
CA TYR A 119 -6.75 -4.70 1.89
C TYR A 119 -7.62 -4.27 3.07
N SER A 120 -7.60 -4.99 4.19
CA SER A 120 -8.33 -4.60 5.40
C SER A 120 -7.77 -3.31 5.98
N GLY A 121 -6.45 -3.10 5.96
CA GLY A 121 -5.80 -1.84 6.32
C GLY A 121 -6.29 -0.65 5.48
N ALA A 122 -6.48 -0.84 4.18
CA ALA A 122 -7.04 0.20 3.30
C ALA A 122 -8.50 0.54 3.66
N VAL A 123 -9.33 -0.48 3.92
CA VAL A 123 -10.72 -0.30 4.35
C VAL A 123 -10.80 0.42 5.70
N LEU A 124 -9.95 0.04 6.65
CA LEU A 124 -9.83 0.71 7.95
C LEU A 124 -9.37 2.16 7.81
N GLY A 125 -8.44 2.43 6.87
CA GLY A 125 -8.00 3.78 6.54
C GLY A 125 -9.14 4.65 6.03
N VAL A 126 -9.95 4.14 5.10
CA VAL A 126 -11.14 4.84 4.58
C VAL A 126 -12.18 5.03 5.68
N LEU A 127 -12.47 3.99 6.46
CA LEU A 127 -13.44 4.07 7.55
C LEU A 127 -13.00 5.08 8.62
N SER A 128 -11.72 5.11 8.96
CA SER A 128 -11.14 6.11 9.85
C SER A 128 -11.26 7.52 9.27
N ALA A 129 -10.97 7.70 7.98
CA ALA A 129 -11.13 8.99 7.31
C ALA A 129 -12.61 9.46 7.29
N VAL A 130 -13.57 8.56 7.09
CA VAL A 130 -15.00 8.90 7.07
C VAL A 130 -15.53 9.20 8.48
N LEU A 131 -15.24 8.35 9.45
CA LEU A 131 -15.73 8.49 10.83
C LEU A 131 -15.04 9.64 11.57
N TYR A 132 -13.75 9.85 11.32
CA TYR A 132 -12.94 10.81 12.06
C TYR A 132 -12.51 12.04 11.27
N GLY A 133 -12.65 12.06 9.93
CA GLY A 133 -12.36 13.23 9.10
C GLY A 133 -13.36 14.37 9.26
N ARG A 134 -14.55 14.10 9.83
CA ARG A 134 -15.62 15.10 10.02
C ARG A 134 -15.33 16.11 11.16
N ARG A 135 -14.30 15.91 11.99
CA ARG A 135 -13.97 16.78 13.13
C ARG A 135 -12.44 16.92 13.23
N GLY A 136 -11.92 18.07 12.81
CA GLY A 136 -10.50 18.35 12.48
C GLY A 136 -9.45 18.26 13.61
N SER A 137 -9.51 17.23 14.47
CA SER A 137 -8.48 16.97 15.48
C SER A 137 -7.39 16.07 14.92
N VAL A 138 -6.15 16.58 14.90
CA VAL A 138 -4.91 15.89 14.50
C VAL A 138 -4.71 14.57 15.26
N TRP A 139 -5.24 14.47 16.50
CA TRP A 139 -5.11 13.29 17.37
C TRP A 139 -5.76 12.02 16.79
N LYS A 140 -6.76 12.17 15.92
CA LYS A 140 -7.50 11.02 15.35
C LYS A 140 -6.82 10.39 14.13
N LYS A 141 -6.06 11.17 13.35
CA LYS A 141 -5.22 10.64 12.25
C LYS A 141 -4.12 9.74 12.80
N VAL A 142 -3.57 10.10 13.96
CA VAL A 142 -2.60 9.29 14.69
C VAL A 142 -3.23 7.98 15.17
N GLY A 143 -4.46 8.01 15.70
CA GLY A 143 -5.17 6.81 16.16
C GLY A 143 -5.38 5.74 15.07
N GLY A 144 -5.77 6.13 13.85
CA GLY A 144 -5.92 5.20 12.73
C GLY A 144 -4.60 4.54 12.32
N LEU A 145 -3.51 5.31 12.32
CA LEU A 145 -2.18 4.79 12.03
C LEU A 145 -1.71 3.82 13.13
N PHE A 146 -1.93 4.16 14.40
CA PHE A 146 -1.62 3.26 15.52
C PHE A 146 -2.42 1.95 15.43
N ALA A 147 -3.71 2.01 15.10
CA ALA A 147 -4.53 0.81 14.92
C ALA A 147 -4.02 -0.07 13.76
N MET A 148 -3.59 0.56 12.66
CA MET A 148 -2.97 -0.13 11.52
C MET A 148 -1.64 -0.79 11.93
N LEU A 149 -0.75 -0.06 12.61
CA LEU A 149 0.52 -0.60 13.10
C LEU A 149 0.31 -1.75 14.10
N ALA A 150 -0.63 -1.62 15.02
CA ALA A 150 -0.98 -2.68 15.96
C ALA A 150 -1.50 -3.93 15.25
N SER A 151 -2.35 -3.75 14.23
CA SER A 151 -2.86 -4.86 13.41
C SER A 151 -1.73 -5.58 12.67
N PHE A 152 -0.79 -4.84 12.08
CA PHE A 152 0.40 -5.43 11.46
C PHE A 152 1.34 -6.07 12.47
N TYR A 153 1.39 -5.57 13.71
CA TYR A 153 2.20 -6.16 14.76
C TYR A 153 1.67 -7.55 15.14
N PHE A 154 0.36 -7.67 15.38
CA PHE A 154 -0.28 -8.97 15.61
C PHE A 154 -0.10 -9.93 14.44
N LEU A 155 -0.21 -9.43 13.21
CA LEU A 155 0.08 -10.24 12.02
C LEU A 155 1.55 -10.72 11.99
N SER A 156 2.49 -9.85 12.40
CA SER A 156 3.93 -10.16 12.43
C SER A 156 4.29 -11.24 13.45
N GLU A 157 3.59 -11.25 14.58
CA GLU A 157 3.73 -12.25 15.65
C GLU A 157 3.00 -13.57 15.33
N GLY A 158 2.34 -13.68 14.16
CA GLY A 158 1.69 -14.92 13.77
C GLY A 158 0.30 -15.13 14.39
N TRP A 159 -0.27 -14.14 15.08
CA TRP A 159 -1.57 -14.28 15.77
C TRP A 159 -2.74 -14.56 14.83
N ALA A 160 -2.58 -14.33 13.52
CA ALA A 160 -3.55 -14.73 12.51
C ALA A 160 -3.50 -16.24 12.19
N MET A 161 -2.60 -17.02 12.79
CA MET A 161 -2.56 -18.48 12.74
C MET A 161 -3.24 -19.08 13.97
N ALA A 162 -4.09 -20.09 13.75
CA ALA A 162 -4.80 -20.80 14.83
C ALA A 162 -3.83 -21.35 15.90
N THR A 163 -2.64 -21.79 15.49
CA THR A 163 -1.63 -22.41 16.36
C THR A 163 -0.76 -21.43 17.17
N GLN A 164 -0.75 -20.14 16.81
CA GLN A 164 0.08 -19.12 17.48
C GLN A 164 -0.76 -17.98 18.08
N SER A 165 -2.09 -18.10 18.00
CA SER A 165 -3.00 -17.18 18.68
C SER A 165 -3.03 -17.48 20.18
N PRO A 166 -3.08 -16.48 21.06
CA PRO A 166 -3.19 -16.70 22.51
C PRO A 166 -4.49 -17.45 22.91
N PHE A 167 -5.48 -17.51 22.02
CA PHE A 167 -6.72 -18.24 22.21
C PHE A 167 -6.58 -19.76 21.99
N TYR A 168 -5.46 -20.23 21.42
CA TYR A 168 -5.19 -21.66 21.23
C TYR A 168 -5.19 -22.44 22.56
N ILE A 169 -4.63 -21.85 23.61
CA ILE A 169 -4.60 -22.45 24.96
C ILE A 169 -6.02 -22.61 25.52
N LEU A 170 -6.92 -21.67 25.23
CA LEU A 170 -8.32 -21.73 25.65
C LEU A 170 -9.13 -22.79 24.89
N SER A 171 -8.79 -23.06 23.62
CA SER A 171 -9.45 -24.12 22.84
C SER A 171 -9.00 -25.54 23.17
N GLU A 172 -7.79 -25.71 23.71
CA GLU A 172 -7.28 -27.02 24.17
C GLU A 172 -7.82 -27.41 25.57
N LEU A 173 -8.35 -26.46 26.33
CA LEU A 173 -8.86 -26.65 27.69
C LEU A 173 -10.40 -26.88 27.75
N SER A 174 -11.07 -26.94 26.60
CA SER A 174 -12.52 -27.17 26.45
C SER A 174 -12.77 -28.56 25.86
#